data_AF-A0A964QPV4-F1
#
_entry.id   AF-A0A964QPV4-F1
#
_cell.length_a   1.000
_cell.length_b   1.000
_cell.length_c   1.000
_cell.angle_alpha   90.00
_cell.angle_beta   90.00
_cell.angle_gamma   90.00
#
_symmetry.space_group_name_H-M   'P 1'
#
loop_
_entity.id
_entity.type
_entity.pdbx_description
1 polymer ?
#
loop_
_entity_poly.entity_id
_entity_poly.type
_entity_poly.pdbx_seq_one_letter_code
_entity_poly.pdbx_strand_id
1 'polypeptide(L)'
;MFDNEVHDLLQILPSNIRDESNFGGQLIYKLNRCAGWVPNANSLLPVCFPAAAHRLAKRCKPAVGRARRLIFGDSHRTTGSWPKKAVLYSTSEKWREEFDSLLYESNALFEEFFDHEAIKRCWTDFLAGDVGRAGDVEQLVDIALLSRIQRGR
;
A
#
# COMPACT_ATOMS: atom_id res chain seq x y z
N MET A 1 -14.92 4.81 5.20
CA MET A 1 -14.60 5.72 4.09
C MET A 1 -13.22 6.29 4.36
N PHE A 2 -12.24 6.00 3.51
CA PHE A 2 -10.88 6.52 3.66
C PHE A 2 -10.92 7.97 3.20
N ASP A 3 -10.53 8.90 4.06
CA ASP A 3 -10.71 10.33 3.80
C ASP A 3 -9.42 10.87 3.17
N ASN A 4 -9.49 11.20 1.88
CA ASN A 4 -8.32 11.62 1.09
C ASN A 4 -7.66 12.89 1.66
N GLU A 5 -8.46 13.77 2.26
CA GLU A 5 -7.98 15.03 2.85
C GLU A 5 -7.05 14.80 4.05
N VAL A 6 -7.31 13.75 4.85
CA VAL A 6 -6.47 13.39 6.01
C VAL A 6 -5.16 12.78 5.55
N HIS A 7 -5.16 12.06 4.43
CA HIS A 7 -3.95 11.51 3.84
C HIS A 7 -3.04 12.61 3.27
N ASP A 8 -3.62 13.58 2.57
CA ASP A 8 -2.90 14.70 1.98
C ASP A 8 -2.27 15.62 3.04
N LEU A 9 -2.99 15.88 4.13
CA LEU A 9 -2.46 16.62 5.30
C LEU A 9 -1.22 15.96 5.91
N LEU A 10 -1.15 14.62 5.93
CA LEU A 10 0.01 13.88 6.44
C LEU A 10 1.21 13.85 5.49
N GLN A 11 0.97 14.08 4.20
CA GLN A 11 2.03 14.22 3.20
C GLN A 11 2.61 15.64 3.18
N ILE A 12 1.79 16.66 3.44
CA ILE A 12 2.22 18.06 3.50
C ILE A 12 3.04 18.36 4.76
N LEU A 13 2.77 17.66 5.87
CA LEU A 13 3.49 17.87 7.12
C LEU A 13 4.96 17.38 7.01
N PRO A 14 5.95 18.25 7.29
CA PRO A 14 7.35 17.86 7.37
C PRO A 14 7.55 16.65 8.30
N SER A 15 8.35 15.68 7.86
CA SER A 15 8.55 14.41 8.57
C SER A 15 9.05 14.59 10.01
N ASN A 16 9.89 15.60 10.25
CA ASN A 16 10.36 15.98 11.58
C ASN A 16 9.21 16.40 12.51
N ILE A 17 8.26 17.21 12.04
CA ILE A 17 7.10 17.66 12.84
C ILE A 17 6.11 16.51 13.03
N ARG A 18 5.92 15.68 11.99
CA ARG A 18 5.02 14.53 12.03
C ARG A 18 5.47 13.49 13.06
N ASP A 19 6.78 13.23 13.11
CA ASP A 19 7.37 12.18 13.95
C ASP A 19 7.76 12.70 15.35
N GLU A 20 7.87 14.02 15.54
CA GLU A 20 8.12 14.65 16.82
C GLU A 20 6.98 14.35 17.81
N SER A 21 7.30 13.61 18.86
CA SER A 21 6.35 13.18 19.90
C SER A 21 5.08 12.46 19.39
N ASN A 22 5.13 11.93 18.16
CA ASN A 22 3.97 11.34 17.46
C ASN A 22 2.81 12.32 17.22
N PHE A 23 3.12 13.60 16.96
CA PHE A 23 2.11 14.61 16.64
C PHE A 23 1.23 14.21 15.46
N GLY A 24 1.81 13.65 14.39
CA GLY A 24 1.06 13.17 13.23
C GLY A 24 0.01 12.13 13.60
N GLY A 25 0.37 11.13 14.42
CA GLY A 25 -0.58 10.11 14.89
C GLY A 25 -1.71 10.67 15.75
N GLN A 26 -1.41 11.66 16.60
CA GLN A 26 -2.43 12.35 17.40
C GLN A 26 -3.35 13.23 16.56
N LEU A 27 -2.82 13.90 15.55
CA LEU A 27 -3.60 14.70 14.62
C LEU A 27 -4.58 13.83 13.82
N ILE A 28 -4.12 12.68 13.31
CA ILE A 28 -4.99 11.70 12.64
C ILE A 28 -6.11 11.26 13.57
N TYR A 29 -5.81 10.93 14.83
CA TYR A 29 -6.82 10.51 15.79
C TYR A 29 -7.87 11.60 16.06
N LYS A 30 -7.46 12.87 16.11
CA LYS A 30 -8.36 14.00 16.29
C LYS A 30 -9.26 14.24 15.08
N LEU A 31 -8.72 14.11 13.86
CA LEU A 31 -9.47 14.30 12.62
C LEU A 31 -10.35 13.09 12.29
N ASN A 32 -9.83 11.88 12.47
CA ASN A 32 -10.50 10.62 12.19
C ASN A 32 -10.07 9.54 13.20
N ARG A 33 -10.91 9.33 14.21
CA ARG A 33 -10.63 8.37 15.30
C ARG A 33 -10.38 6.95 14.78
N CYS A 34 -11.14 6.52 13.78
CA CYS A 34 -11.00 5.18 13.20
C CYS A 34 -9.62 4.99 12.54
N ALA A 35 -9.16 5.98 11.76
CA ALA A 35 -7.84 5.96 11.16
C ALA A 35 -6.71 6.01 12.21
N GLY A 36 -6.89 6.74 13.31
CA GLY A 36 -5.91 6.79 14.41
C GLY A 36 -5.70 5.44 15.10
N TRP A 37 -6.71 4.57 15.09
CA TRP A 37 -6.65 3.22 15.66
C TRP A 37 -5.99 2.18 14.75
N VAL A 38 -5.71 2.52 13.48
CA VAL A 38 -5.08 1.59 12.54
C VAL A 38 -3.69 1.19 13.05
N PRO A 39 -3.35 -0.11 13.08
CA PRO A 39 -2.04 -0.54 13.54
C PRO A 39 -0.92 -0.05 12.62
N ASN A 40 0.09 0.60 13.19
CA ASN A 40 1.32 0.95 12.49
C ASN A 40 2.14 -0.32 12.21
N ALA A 41 2.41 -0.63 10.94
CA ALA A 41 3.11 -1.85 10.52
C ALA A 41 4.47 -2.11 11.21
N ASN A 42 5.18 -1.04 11.58
CA ASN A 42 6.50 -1.15 12.20
C ASN A 42 6.41 -1.55 13.68
N SER A 43 5.43 -1.03 14.41
CA SER A 43 5.29 -1.22 15.86
C SER A 43 4.15 -2.16 16.27
N LEU A 44 3.22 -2.44 15.36
CA LEU A 44 1.96 -3.17 15.58
C LEU A 44 1.03 -2.51 16.63
N LEU A 45 1.32 -1.27 17.01
CA LEU A 45 0.47 -0.44 17.86
C LEU A 45 -0.32 0.56 17.00
N PRO A 46 -1.51 0.99 17.44
CA PRO A 46 -2.26 2.05 16.79
C PRO A 46 -1.42 3.30 16.53
N VAL A 47 -1.58 3.96 15.37
CA VAL A 47 -0.78 5.14 15.00
C VAL A 47 -0.89 6.26 16.05
N CYS A 48 -2.00 6.35 16.79
CA CYS A 48 -2.20 7.38 17.81
C CYS A 48 -1.45 7.16 19.14
N PHE A 49 -0.77 6.02 19.32
CA PHE A 49 -0.13 5.70 20.60
C PHE A 49 1.10 6.58 20.89
N PRO A 50 1.49 6.76 22.17
CA PRO A 50 2.65 7.58 22.49
C PRO A 50 3.94 7.09 21.80
N ALA A 51 4.81 8.01 21.37
CA ALA A 51 6.08 7.67 20.73
C ALA A 51 6.95 6.73 21.56
N ALA A 52 6.89 6.83 22.89
CA ALA A 52 7.57 5.91 23.81
C ALA A 52 7.05 4.45 23.68
N ALA A 53 5.73 4.27 23.58
CA ALA A 53 5.11 2.96 23.39
C ALA A 53 5.52 2.35 22.04
N HIS A 54 5.54 3.16 20.97
CA HIS A 54 6.04 2.71 19.67
C HIS A 54 7.52 2.28 19.71
N ARG A 55 8.37 3.03 20.40
CA ARG A 55 9.80 2.68 20.59
C ARG A 55 9.96 1.38 21.38
N LEU A 56 9.18 1.20 22.45
CA LEU A 56 9.18 -0.03 23.24
C LEU A 56 8.71 -1.22 22.40
N ALA A 57 7.60 -1.08 21.69
CA ALA A 57 7.07 -2.14 20.83
C ALA A 57 8.06 -2.54 19.73
N LYS A 58 8.72 -1.58 19.08
CA LYS A 58 9.79 -1.87 18.11
C LYS A 58 10.94 -2.66 18.74
N ARG A 59 11.34 -2.35 19.98
CA ARG A 59 12.38 -3.09 20.72
C ARG A 59 11.93 -4.49 21.14
N CYS A 60 10.66 -4.66 21.50
CA CYS A 60 10.12 -5.94 21.94
C CYS A 60 9.76 -6.88 20.77
N LYS A 61 9.46 -6.34 19.58
CA LYS A 61 9.04 -7.09 18.40
C LYS A 61 9.99 -8.25 18.02
N PRO A 62 11.33 -8.10 18.06
CA PRO A 62 12.25 -9.22 17.82
C PRO A 62 12.17 -10.31 18.90
N ALA A 63 11.97 -9.94 20.16
CA ALA A 63 11.85 -10.91 21.26
C ALA A 63 10.53 -11.69 21.16
N VAL A 64 9.42 -10.99 20.91
CA VAL A 64 8.11 -11.61 20.64
C VAL A 64 8.17 -12.48 19.39
N GLY A 65 8.84 -12.02 18.33
CA GLY A 65 9.05 -12.80 17.11
C GLY A 65 9.85 -14.09 17.36
N ARG A 66 10.90 -14.04 18.20
CA ARG A 66 11.67 -15.22 18.61
C ARG A 66 10.83 -16.20 19.44
N ALA A 67 10.12 -15.70 20.45
CA ALA A 67 9.22 -16.51 21.27
C ALA A 67 8.12 -17.17 20.44
N ARG A 68 7.53 -16.42 19.49
CA ARG A 68 6.54 -16.95 18.55
C ARG A 68 7.12 -18.07 17.68
N ARG A 69 8.33 -17.90 17.12
CA ARG A 69 8.98 -18.95 16.31
C ARG A 69 9.27 -20.23 17.13
N LEU A 70 9.63 -20.07 18.39
CA LEU A 70 9.82 -21.19 19.32
C LEU A 70 8.52 -21.94 19.61
N ILE A 71 7.40 -21.23 19.79
CA ILE A 71 6.11 -21.83 20.14
C ILE A 71 5.39 -22.43 18.93
N PHE A 72 5.46 -21.78 17.77
CA PHE A 72 4.68 -22.16 16.57
C PHE A 72 5.49 -22.86 15.48
N GLY A 73 6.78 -23.13 15.73
CA GLY A 73 7.70 -23.79 14.79
C GLY A 73 8.00 -22.96 13.52
N ASP A 74 8.98 -23.41 12.75
CA ASP A 74 9.51 -22.76 11.54
C ASP A 74 8.53 -22.71 10.34
N SER A 75 7.22 -22.94 10.54
CA SER A 75 6.21 -22.86 9.46
C SER A 75 5.99 -21.44 8.93
N HIS A 76 6.67 -20.44 9.48
CA HIS A 76 6.61 -19.06 9.00
C HIS A 76 7.99 -18.55 8.58
N ARG A 77 8.38 -18.92 7.35
CA ARG A 77 9.09 -17.97 6.47
C ARG A 77 8.38 -16.62 6.60
N THR A 78 9.13 -15.56 6.81
CA THR A 78 8.66 -14.18 7.01
C THR A 78 7.60 -13.77 6.00
N THR A 79 6.32 -14.03 6.30
CA THR A 79 5.13 -13.50 5.61
C THR A 79 4.82 -12.09 6.11
N GLY A 80 5.88 -11.29 6.29
CA GLY A 80 5.80 -9.87 6.64
C GLY A 80 5.89 -8.95 5.43
N SER A 81 6.16 -9.48 4.24
CA SER A 81 5.89 -8.77 3.01
C SER A 81 4.39 -8.78 2.80
N TRP A 82 3.79 -7.60 2.60
CA TRP A 82 2.48 -7.51 1.98
C TRP A 82 2.44 -8.47 0.79
N PRO A 83 1.33 -9.18 0.54
CA PRO A 83 1.19 -9.93 -0.70
C PRO A 83 1.56 -8.98 -1.84
N LYS A 84 2.43 -9.44 -2.76
CA LYS A 84 2.84 -8.63 -3.92
C LYS A 84 1.58 -8.00 -4.50
N LYS A 85 1.59 -6.69 -4.78
CA LYS A 85 0.37 -5.98 -5.21
C LYS A 85 -0.22 -6.66 -6.45
N ALA A 86 0.65 -7.21 -7.31
CA ALA A 86 0.31 -8.12 -8.40
C ALA A 86 -0.75 -9.18 -8.01
N VAL A 87 -0.57 -9.86 -6.88
CA VAL A 87 -1.51 -10.89 -6.40
C VAL A 87 -2.88 -10.31 -6.10
N LEU A 88 -2.98 -9.05 -5.65
CA LEU A 88 -4.28 -8.40 -5.45
C LEU A 88 -4.98 -8.17 -6.79
N TYR A 89 -4.24 -7.81 -7.83
CA TYR A 89 -4.81 -7.61 -9.18
C TYR A 89 -5.33 -8.92 -9.76
N SER A 90 -4.66 -10.05 -9.51
CA SER A 90 -5.16 -11.35 -9.98
C SER A 90 -6.21 -11.97 -9.06
N THR A 91 -6.38 -11.56 -7.79
CA THR A 91 -7.33 -12.23 -6.88
C THR A 91 -8.59 -11.42 -6.57
N SER A 92 -8.57 -10.10 -6.77
CA SER A 92 -9.69 -9.22 -6.45
C SER A 92 -10.37 -8.73 -7.72
N GLU A 93 -11.64 -9.09 -7.90
CA GLU A 93 -12.49 -8.66 -9.02
C GLU A 93 -12.52 -7.14 -9.17
N LYS A 94 -12.73 -6.42 -8.07
CA LYS A 94 -12.71 -4.94 -8.05
C LYS A 94 -11.42 -4.35 -8.65
N TRP A 95 -10.27 -4.92 -8.32
CA TRP A 95 -8.99 -4.43 -8.84
C TRP A 95 -8.77 -4.82 -10.30
N ARG A 96 -9.29 -5.98 -10.74
CA ARG A 96 -9.29 -6.35 -12.16
C ARG A 96 -10.13 -5.39 -12.96
N GLU A 97 -11.37 -5.12 -12.55
CA GLU A 97 -12.29 -4.18 -13.21
C GLU A 97 -11.68 -2.78 -13.31
N GLU A 98 -11.05 -2.30 -12.23
CA GLU A 98 -10.37 -1.01 -12.23
C GLU A 98 -9.24 -0.98 -13.26
N PHE A 99 -8.43 -2.04 -13.34
CA PHE A 99 -7.32 -2.09 -14.28
C PHE A 99 -7.81 -2.28 -15.72
N ASP A 100 -8.82 -3.11 -15.95
CA ASP A 100 -9.50 -3.23 -17.23
C ASP A 100 -10.06 -1.87 -17.67
N SER A 101 -10.71 -1.11 -16.78
CA SER A 101 -11.17 0.25 -17.10
C SER A 101 -10.01 1.14 -17.53
N LEU A 102 -8.85 1.06 -16.87
CA LEU A 102 -7.67 1.85 -17.24
C LEU A 102 -7.05 1.45 -18.58
N LEU A 103 -7.16 0.19 -18.98
CA LEU A 103 -6.64 -0.33 -20.25
C LEU A 103 -7.59 -0.11 -21.43
N TYR A 104 -8.90 -0.15 -21.18
CA TYR A 104 -9.94 -0.08 -22.21
C TYR A 104 -10.60 1.31 -22.32
N GLU A 105 -10.58 2.14 -21.27
CA GLU A 105 -10.92 3.56 -21.39
C GLU A 105 -9.76 4.27 -22.10
N SER A 106 -10.07 5.02 -23.16
CA SER A 106 -9.10 5.83 -23.89
C SER A 106 -8.40 6.78 -22.91
N ASN A 107 -7.14 6.47 -22.61
CA ASN A 107 -6.29 7.31 -21.81
C ASN A 107 -5.23 7.89 -22.73
N ALA A 108 -5.40 9.16 -23.10
CA ALA A 108 -4.49 9.85 -24.02
C ALA A 108 -2.99 9.74 -23.65
N LEU A 109 -2.65 9.50 -22.37
CA LEU A 109 -1.27 9.29 -21.92
C LEU A 109 -0.74 7.89 -22.30
N PHE A 110 -1.61 6.88 -22.32
CA PHE A 110 -1.23 5.54 -22.78
C PHE A 110 -1.19 5.44 -24.30
N GLU A 111 -2.09 6.13 -25.01
CA GLU A 111 -2.12 6.10 -26.47
C GLU A 111 -0.92 6.82 -27.12
N GLU A 112 -0.38 7.86 -26.48
CA GLU A 112 0.75 8.64 -27.01
C GLU A 112 2.10 7.96 -26.79
N PHE A 113 2.30 7.30 -25.63
CA PHE A 113 3.62 6.83 -25.20
C PHE A 113 3.75 5.30 -25.15
N PHE A 114 2.66 4.55 -25.14
CA PHE A 114 2.69 3.11 -24.93
C PHE A 114 1.98 2.32 -26.02
N ASP A 115 2.53 1.15 -26.35
CA ASP A 115 1.84 0.17 -27.20
C ASP A 115 0.71 -0.49 -26.41
N HIS A 116 -0.53 -0.05 -26.67
CA HIS A 116 -1.75 -0.57 -26.04
C HIS A 116 -1.91 -2.09 -26.22
N GLU A 117 -1.51 -2.64 -27.36
CA GLU A 117 -1.65 -4.08 -27.63
C GLU A 117 -0.59 -4.88 -26.87
N ALA A 118 0.59 -4.31 -26.63
CA ALA A 118 1.59 -4.91 -25.73
C ALA A 118 1.12 -4.90 -24.28
N ILE A 119 0.49 -3.81 -23.82
CA ILE A 119 -0.05 -3.70 -22.46
C ILE A 119 -1.17 -4.72 -22.23
N LYS A 120 -2.15 -4.81 -23.14
CA LYS A 120 -3.24 -5.80 -23.03
C LYS A 120 -2.72 -7.23 -22.98
N ARG A 121 -1.72 -7.56 -23.81
CA ARG A 121 -1.04 -8.87 -23.78
C ARG A 121 -0.36 -9.11 -22.43
N CYS A 122 0.40 -8.14 -21.92
CA CYS A 122 1.03 -8.23 -20.60
C CYS A 122 0.01 -8.51 -19.49
N TRP A 123 -1.13 -7.82 -19.51
CA TRP A 123 -2.21 -8.03 -18.54
C TRP A 123 -2.88 -9.40 -18.68
N THR A 124 -3.13 -9.83 -19.92
CA THR A 124 -3.73 -11.15 -20.20
C THR A 124 -2.80 -12.29 -19.78
N ASP A 125 -1.50 -12.20 -20.12
CA ASP A 125 -0.47 -13.16 -19.71
C ASP A 125 -0.39 -13.26 -18.18
N PHE A 126 -0.44 -12.10 -17.49
CA PHE A 126 -0.44 -12.05 -16.04
C PHE A 126 -1.68 -12.73 -15.43
N LEU A 127 -2.88 -12.46 -15.96
CA LEU A 127 -4.12 -13.10 -15.51
C LEU A 127 -4.16 -14.60 -15.80
N ALA A 128 -3.49 -15.05 -16.87
CA ALA A 128 -3.31 -16.46 -17.20
C ALA A 128 -2.33 -17.18 -16.26
N GLY A 129 -1.65 -16.44 -15.37
CA GLY A 129 -0.77 -16.98 -14.34
C GLY A 129 0.73 -16.81 -14.61
N ASP A 130 1.12 -16.04 -15.64
CA ASP A 130 2.53 -15.70 -15.85
C ASP A 130 3.00 -14.68 -14.80
N VAL A 131 3.60 -15.21 -13.73
CA VAL A 131 4.12 -14.43 -12.61
C VAL A 131 5.32 -13.55 -13.02
N GLY A 132 5.97 -13.82 -14.16
CA GLY A 132 7.04 -12.99 -14.70
C GLY A 132 6.58 -11.57 -15.03
N ARG A 133 5.29 -11.41 -15.40
CA ARG A 133 4.65 -10.13 -15.72
C ARG A 133 4.26 -9.29 -14.51
N ALA A 134 4.41 -9.81 -13.29
CA ALA A 134 3.98 -9.11 -12.07
C ALA A 134 4.62 -7.72 -11.90
N GLY A 135 5.91 -7.58 -12.25
CA GLY A 135 6.60 -6.29 -12.15
C GLY A 135 6.11 -5.28 -13.19
N ASP A 136 5.89 -5.74 -14.43
CA ASP A 136 5.39 -4.92 -15.52
C ASP A 136 3.98 -4.38 -15.20
N VAL A 137 3.09 -5.25 -14.69
CA VAL A 137 1.74 -4.87 -14.26
C VAL A 137 1.77 -3.85 -13.13
N GLU A 138 2.63 -4.03 -12.12
CA GLU A 138 2.77 -3.06 -11.02
C GLU A 138 3.19 -1.68 -11.53
N GLN A 139 4.14 -1.61 -12.47
CA GLN A 139 4.57 -0.33 -13.06
C GLN A 139 3.45 0.34 -13.87
N LEU A 140 2.72 -0.43 -14.66
CA LEU A 140 1.59 0.09 -15.45
C LEU A 140 0.48 0.64 -14.56
N VAL A 141 0.18 -0.01 -13.43
CA VAL A 141 -0.75 0.50 -12.40
C VAL A 141 -0.25 1.82 -11.82
N ASP A 142 1.02 1.89 -11.41
CA ASP A 142 1.57 3.10 -10.82
C ASP A 142 1.53 4.28 -11.82
N ILE A 143 1.84 4.05 -13.10
CA ILE A 143 1.73 5.05 -14.18
C ILE A 143 0.26 5.49 -14.39
N ALA A 144 -0.67 4.54 -14.40
CA ALA A 144 -2.09 4.84 -14.58
C ALA A 144 -2.65 5.71 -13.45
N LEU A 145 -2.28 5.40 -12.20
CA LEU A 145 -2.67 6.18 -11.03
C LEU A 145 -2.10 7.59 -11.06
N LEU A 146 -0.81 7.75 -11.42
CA LEU A 146 -0.18 9.06 -11.58
C LEU A 146 -0.89 9.90 -12.66
N SER A 147 -1.24 9.27 -13.78
CA SER A 147 -1.95 9.93 -14.88
C SER A 147 -3.32 10.43 -14.45
N ARG A 148 -4.06 9.66 -13.66
CA ARG A 148 -5.36 10.09 -13.09
C ARG A 148 -5.22 11.26 -12.12
N ILE A 149 -4.19 11.25 -11.25
CA ILE A 149 -3.93 12.35 -10.32
C ILE A 149 -3.62 13.65 -11.08
N GLN A 150 -2.85 13.57 -12.16
CA GLN A 150 -2.52 14.75 -12.98
C GLN A 150 -3.75 15.36 -13.67
N ARG A 151 -4.74 14.55 -14.05
CA ARG A 151 -5.98 15.00 -14.72
C ARG A 151 -7.08 15.45 -13.76
N GLY A 152 -7.01 15.02 -12.50
CA GLY A 152 -7.93 15.44 -11.44
C GLY A 152 -7.57 16.79 -10.79
N ARG A 153 -6.55 17.48 -11.30
CA ARG A 153 -6.22 18.89 -11.04
C ARG A 153 -6.64 19.75 -12.22
#